data_AF-A0A832J7C8-F1
#
_entry.id   AF-A0A832J7C8-F1
#
_cell.length_a   1.000
_cell.length_b   1.000
_cell.length_c   1.000
_cell.angle_alpha   90.00
_cell.angle_beta   90.00
_cell.angle_gamma   90.00
#
_symmetry.space_group_name_H-M   'P 1'
#
loop_
_entity.id
_entity.type
_entity.pdbx_description
1 polymer ?
#
loop_
_entity_poly.entity_id
_entity_poly.type
_entity_poly.pdbx_seq_one_letter_code
_entity_poly.pdbx_strand_id
1 'polypeptide(L)'
;DQGVFASNDNGSNWVAKNNGMSHRTIMALEADTSVTPATLYAATLGGVYRSTDAADNWQRSNNGLANLSVYSLALDTVTSPKILYAGTADGVYRSSDQGRNWVPINIGLENTDIVKLFINPDNEKELLAASSSTGLWRSLDQGQTWNTLNIASATNNDLGNIHIFDMAHDAINADGSANLNGDFIVGTKAGVYKLTGAFGNDWGWEALNSVDADSDSLDNSNVFAVAISYDLTNPTAVIKHYYAGTEIDGVYKIHDVDAGNNWQLMSEGLISQVNKMRTLNNIISSPETANWDLRDATDIDNMGHIVGWGNLNGQPHGYLLTPILFEEATPLAELELVMYTTPDTLKKDIPMTYEISVINHGPNAASNVQLTDWLPPNALFRHVASSQGGCIKSEIDPPIIRCTIGEIKKGEQVNIRISMEPQQAEIKLRNIARAKADERDPNYSNNTAGADQTITIDRCFIATAAYGSFLHPHVSSLRQFRDEYLLSNAPGRLFVDLYYQYSPPLAQYIANHEGLAFLTRIALAPLVYAVLYPLWFCLGLLLLIGFYGYRHQRRGQKRNRLISQL
;
A
#
# COMPACT_ATOMS: atom_id res chain seq x y z
N ASP A 1 -14.47 -17.77 11.16
CA ASP A 1 -15.00 -18.23 9.85
C ASP A 1 -15.86 -17.22 9.08
N GLN A 2 -15.65 -15.91 9.25
CA GLN A 2 -16.49 -14.90 8.60
C GLN A 2 -15.89 -14.32 7.31
N GLY A 3 -14.73 -14.85 6.87
CA GLY A 3 -14.13 -14.58 5.57
C GLY A 3 -13.30 -13.29 5.54
N VAL A 4 -13.18 -12.71 4.36
CA VAL A 4 -12.45 -11.47 4.11
C VAL A 4 -13.37 -10.28 4.36
N PHE A 5 -12.84 -9.28 5.06
CA PHE A 5 -13.46 -7.98 5.21
C PHE A 5 -12.53 -6.92 4.64
N ALA A 6 -13.13 -5.87 4.07
CA ALA A 6 -12.40 -4.69 3.64
C ALA A 6 -12.93 -3.49 4.40
N SER A 7 -12.00 -2.62 4.78
CA SER A 7 -12.28 -1.30 5.29
C SER A 7 -11.68 -0.28 4.31
N ASN A 8 -12.40 0.82 4.11
CA ASN A 8 -11.93 2.01 3.41
C ASN A 8 -11.73 3.20 4.37
N ASP A 9 -11.82 2.95 5.67
CA ASP A 9 -11.80 3.94 6.75
C ASP A 9 -10.83 3.53 7.87
N ASN A 10 -9.69 2.93 7.49
CA ASN A 10 -8.60 2.51 8.37
C ASN A 10 -9.04 1.55 9.50
N GLY A 11 -10.03 0.71 9.22
CA GLY A 11 -10.51 -0.35 10.10
C GLY A 11 -11.62 0.08 11.06
N SER A 12 -12.19 1.29 10.90
CA SER A 12 -13.34 1.73 11.70
C SER A 12 -14.61 0.98 11.34
N ASN A 13 -14.87 0.75 10.05
CA ASN A 13 -15.96 -0.09 9.55
C ASN A 13 -15.41 -1.15 8.59
N TRP A 14 -15.98 -2.34 8.71
CA TRP A 14 -15.58 -3.49 7.93
C TRP A 14 -16.77 -4.01 7.14
N VAL A 15 -16.60 -4.08 5.82
CA VAL A 15 -17.59 -4.67 4.92
C VAL A 15 -17.12 -6.05 4.50
N ALA A 16 -17.99 -7.04 4.64
CA ALA A 16 -17.72 -8.38 4.18
C ALA A 16 -17.51 -8.40 2.65
N LYS A 17 -16.39 -8.97 2.21
CA LYS A 17 -15.98 -9.11 0.80
C LYS A 17 -15.81 -10.58 0.45
N ASN A 18 -16.91 -11.33 0.55
CA ASN A 18 -16.91 -12.79 0.51
C ASN A 18 -17.60 -13.40 -0.71
N ASN A 19 -17.95 -12.59 -1.72
CA ASN A 19 -18.69 -13.10 -2.87
C ASN A 19 -17.84 -14.13 -3.63
N GLY A 20 -18.43 -15.30 -3.93
CA GLY A 20 -17.71 -16.43 -4.54
C GLY A 20 -16.86 -17.26 -3.57
N MET A 21 -16.70 -16.87 -2.30
CA MET A 21 -16.00 -17.68 -1.29
C MET A 21 -16.93 -18.69 -0.63
N SER A 22 -16.67 -19.97 -0.86
CA SER A 22 -17.35 -21.08 -0.19
C SER A 22 -16.68 -21.53 1.10
N HIS A 23 -15.41 -21.16 1.31
CA HIS A 23 -14.65 -21.39 2.54
C HIS A 23 -14.15 -20.03 3.03
N ARG A 24 -14.39 -19.75 4.32
CA ARG A 24 -14.26 -18.40 4.90
C ARG A 24 -13.35 -18.35 6.13
N THR A 25 -12.62 -19.42 6.37
CA THR A 25 -11.50 -19.45 7.31
C THR A 25 -10.27 -19.04 6.51
N ILE A 26 -9.83 -17.80 6.71
CA ILE A 26 -8.71 -17.20 5.97
C ILE A 26 -7.43 -17.45 6.77
N MET A 27 -6.47 -18.13 6.15
CA MET A 27 -5.19 -18.47 6.76
C MET A 27 -4.10 -17.45 6.41
N ALA A 28 -4.13 -16.92 5.19
CA ALA A 28 -3.23 -15.87 4.73
C ALA A 28 -3.89 -15.03 3.62
N LEU A 29 -3.45 -13.78 3.49
CA LEU A 29 -3.85 -12.86 2.43
C LEU A 29 -2.61 -12.25 1.79
N GLU A 30 -2.60 -12.19 0.46
CA GLU A 30 -1.54 -11.56 -0.32
C GLU A 30 -2.11 -10.67 -1.41
N ALA A 31 -1.38 -9.62 -1.78
CA ALA A 31 -1.85 -8.62 -2.73
C ALA A 31 -0.76 -8.22 -3.73
N ASP A 32 -1.06 -8.39 -5.02
CA ASP A 32 -0.31 -7.74 -6.08
C ASP A 32 -0.88 -6.33 -6.32
N THR A 33 -0.20 -5.35 -5.74
CA THR A 33 -0.54 -3.92 -5.83
C THR A 33 0.07 -3.24 -7.06
N SER A 34 0.84 -3.95 -7.88
CA SER A 34 1.43 -3.40 -9.11
C SER A 34 0.40 -3.21 -10.23
N VAL A 35 -0.81 -3.73 -10.03
CA VAL A 35 -1.96 -3.60 -10.95
C VAL A 35 -3.13 -2.89 -10.25
N THR A 36 -3.97 -2.21 -11.02
CA THR A 36 -5.17 -1.53 -10.51
C THR A 36 -6.39 -1.98 -11.34
N PRO A 37 -7.40 -2.65 -10.75
CA PRO A 37 -7.50 -3.04 -9.33
C PRO A 37 -6.40 -4.03 -8.91
N ALA A 38 -6.02 -4.00 -7.64
CA ALA A 38 -5.05 -4.96 -7.09
C ALA A 38 -5.58 -6.39 -7.25
N THR A 39 -4.68 -7.32 -7.56
CA THR A 39 -5.04 -8.75 -7.55
C THR A 39 -4.79 -9.30 -6.16
N LEU A 40 -5.81 -9.89 -5.54
CA LEU A 40 -5.77 -10.40 -4.18
C LEU A 40 -5.83 -11.93 -4.18
N TYR A 41 -5.16 -12.54 -3.21
CA TYR A 41 -5.13 -13.97 -3.00
C TYR A 41 -5.43 -14.28 -1.54
N ALA A 42 -6.25 -15.30 -1.31
CA ALA A 42 -6.60 -15.75 0.04
C ALA A 42 -6.36 -17.25 0.16
N ALA A 43 -5.52 -17.65 1.10
CA ALA A 43 -5.38 -19.05 1.50
C ALA A 43 -6.48 -19.44 2.47
N THR A 44 -7.04 -20.62 2.29
CA THR A 44 -8.10 -21.19 3.12
C THR A 44 -7.90 -22.70 3.25
N LEU A 45 -8.70 -23.33 4.11
CA LEU A 45 -8.79 -24.80 4.18
C LEU A 45 -9.50 -25.43 2.95
N GLY A 46 -10.03 -24.62 2.03
CA GLY A 46 -10.66 -25.05 0.77
C GLY A 46 -9.88 -24.64 -0.49
N GLY A 47 -8.61 -24.27 -0.33
CA GLY A 47 -7.69 -23.89 -1.39
C GLY A 47 -7.40 -22.40 -1.41
N VAL A 48 -6.81 -21.95 -2.51
CA VAL A 48 -6.54 -20.55 -2.79
C VAL A 48 -7.75 -19.93 -3.49
N TYR A 49 -8.18 -18.77 -3.02
CA TYR A 49 -9.08 -17.89 -3.77
C TYR A 49 -8.30 -16.73 -4.36
N ARG A 50 -8.75 -16.26 -5.52
CA ARG A 50 -8.16 -15.14 -6.26
C ARG A 50 -9.24 -14.15 -6.65
N SER A 51 -8.96 -12.86 -6.49
CA SER A 51 -9.80 -11.75 -6.95
C SER A 51 -8.95 -10.77 -7.77
N THR A 52 -9.51 -10.22 -8.84
CA THR A 52 -8.87 -9.17 -9.68
C THR A 52 -9.65 -7.86 -9.67
N ASP A 53 -10.59 -7.75 -8.76
CA ASP A 53 -11.56 -6.66 -8.66
C ASP A 53 -11.67 -6.18 -7.21
N ALA A 54 -10.52 -6.06 -6.54
CA ALA A 54 -10.41 -5.55 -5.17
C ALA A 54 -11.33 -6.27 -4.15
N ALA A 55 -11.36 -7.60 -4.20
CA ALA A 55 -12.16 -8.50 -3.35
C ALA A 55 -13.68 -8.44 -3.59
N ASP A 56 -14.15 -7.79 -4.67
CA ASP A 56 -15.58 -7.80 -5.01
C ASP A 56 -16.07 -9.19 -5.44
N ASN A 57 -15.25 -9.96 -6.18
CA ASN A 57 -15.53 -11.34 -6.54
C ASN A 57 -14.29 -12.22 -6.38
N TRP A 58 -14.48 -13.35 -5.69
CA TRP A 58 -13.46 -14.37 -5.53
C TRP A 58 -13.74 -15.58 -6.39
N GLN A 59 -12.68 -16.12 -6.99
CA GLN A 59 -12.71 -17.37 -7.75
C GLN A 59 -11.72 -18.36 -7.15
N ARG A 60 -12.06 -19.65 -7.14
CA ARG A 60 -11.12 -20.70 -6.73
C ARG A 60 -9.94 -20.74 -7.72
N SER A 61 -8.73 -20.81 -7.18
CA SER A 61 -7.47 -20.75 -7.92
C SER A 61 -6.65 -22.00 -7.61
N ASN A 62 -7.25 -23.18 -7.81
CA ASN A 62 -6.74 -24.45 -7.26
C ASN A 62 -6.18 -25.41 -8.32
N ASN A 63 -6.05 -24.99 -9.58
CA ASN A 63 -5.61 -25.92 -10.62
C ASN A 63 -4.18 -26.40 -10.34
N GLY A 64 -4.00 -27.71 -10.16
CA GLY A 64 -2.71 -28.32 -9.81
C GLY A 64 -2.40 -28.39 -8.30
N LEU A 65 -3.25 -27.84 -7.42
CA LEU A 65 -3.15 -28.09 -5.97
C LEU A 65 -3.79 -29.45 -5.65
N ALA A 66 -2.99 -30.42 -5.18
CA ALA A 66 -3.51 -31.72 -4.76
C ALA A 66 -4.14 -31.67 -3.36
N ASN A 67 -3.61 -30.83 -2.46
CA ASN A 67 -4.17 -30.55 -1.14
C ASN A 67 -4.69 -29.11 -1.08
N LEU A 68 -5.92 -28.95 -0.58
CA LEU A 68 -6.61 -27.66 -0.48
C LEU A 68 -6.46 -27.01 0.90
N SER A 69 -5.81 -27.66 1.87
CA SER A 69 -5.48 -27.04 3.15
C SER A 69 -4.27 -26.14 2.96
N VAL A 70 -4.50 -24.88 2.63
CA VAL A 70 -3.46 -23.88 2.39
C VAL A 70 -3.34 -22.99 3.62
N TYR A 71 -2.15 -22.95 4.22
CA TYR A 71 -1.89 -22.23 5.46
C TYR A 71 -1.15 -20.92 5.23
N SER A 72 -0.29 -20.86 4.21
CA SER A 72 0.53 -19.68 3.91
C SER A 72 0.52 -19.36 2.42
N LEU A 73 0.62 -18.08 2.10
CA LEU A 73 0.97 -17.60 0.77
C LEU A 73 2.22 -16.73 0.88
N ALA A 74 3.02 -16.71 -0.17
CA ALA A 74 4.09 -15.73 -0.34
C ALA A 74 4.13 -15.27 -1.80
N LEU A 75 4.17 -13.96 -2.01
CA LEU A 75 4.15 -13.33 -3.33
C LEU A 75 5.50 -12.71 -3.67
N ASP A 76 6.14 -13.19 -4.73
CA ASP A 76 7.32 -12.55 -5.30
C ASP A 76 6.89 -11.33 -6.11
N THR A 77 7.21 -10.15 -5.59
CA THR A 77 6.92 -8.85 -6.22
C THR A 77 8.01 -8.37 -7.18
N VAL A 78 9.12 -9.07 -7.34
CA VAL A 78 10.23 -8.70 -8.23
C VAL A 78 10.05 -9.34 -9.60
N THR A 79 9.77 -10.65 -9.65
CA THR A 79 9.66 -11.38 -10.93
C THR A 79 8.43 -10.94 -11.75
N SER A 80 8.56 -10.97 -13.09
CA SER A 80 7.45 -10.70 -14.02
C SER A 80 7.35 -11.82 -15.07
N PRO A 81 6.24 -12.59 -15.13
CA PRO A 81 5.06 -12.50 -14.25
C PRO A 81 5.38 -12.84 -12.78
N LYS A 82 4.59 -12.29 -11.86
CA LYS A 82 4.72 -12.54 -10.40
C LYS A 82 4.63 -14.03 -10.10
N ILE A 83 5.49 -14.51 -9.22
CA ILE A 83 5.49 -15.89 -8.74
C ILE A 83 4.78 -15.94 -7.39
N LEU A 84 3.89 -16.91 -7.21
CA LEU A 84 3.26 -17.19 -5.92
C LEU A 84 3.72 -18.54 -5.40
N TYR A 85 3.86 -18.61 -4.09
CA TYR A 85 4.09 -19.85 -3.36
C TYR A 85 2.95 -20.08 -2.38
N ALA A 86 2.56 -21.34 -2.23
CA ALA A 86 1.52 -21.77 -1.29
C ALA A 86 2.09 -22.86 -0.38
N GLY A 87 2.04 -22.62 0.92
CA GLY A 87 2.37 -23.59 1.96
C GLY A 87 1.10 -24.33 2.33
N THR A 88 1.12 -25.65 2.21
CA THR A 88 -0.05 -26.50 2.41
C THR A 88 0.26 -27.63 3.38
N ALA A 89 -0.76 -28.39 3.77
CA ALA A 89 -0.57 -29.65 4.51
C ALA A 89 0.15 -30.74 3.70
N ASP A 90 0.38 -30.52 2.40
CA ASP A 90 1.08 -31.44 1.49
C ASP A 90 2.18 -30.73 0.67
N GLY A 91 2.76 -29.69 1.27
CA GLY A 91 4.07 -29.17 0.89
C GLY A 91 3.95 -27.78 0.30
N VAL A 92 5.00 -27.41 -0.43
CA VAL A 92 5.08 -26.14 -1.13
C VAL A 92 4.64 -26.33 -2.58
N TYR A 93 3.74 -25.45 -3.01
CA TYR A 93 3.33 -25.34 -4.41
C TYR A 93 3.77 -23.98 -4.95
N ARG A 94 4.17 -23.96 -6.21
CA ARG A 94 4.59 -22.76 -6.93
C ARG A 94 3.66 -22.48 -8.11
N SER A 95 3.31 -21.22 -8.30
CA SER A 95 2.61 -20.72 -9.48
C SER A 95 3.43 -19.62 -10.15
N SER A 96 3.76 -19.80 -11.43
CA SER A 96 4.44 -18.78 -12.23
C SER A 96 3.51 -17.99 -13.16
N ASP A 97 2.21 -18.09 -12.93
CA ASP A 97 1.18 -17.47 -13.77
C ASP A 97 0.09 -16.79 -12.94
N GLN A 98 0.50 -16.19 -11.82
CA GLN A 98 -0.34 -15.41 -10.91
C GLN A 98 -1.50 -16.24 -10.31
N GLY A 99 -1.17 -17.44 -9.83
CA GLY A 99 -2.08 -18.34 -9.12
C GLY A 99 -3.00 -19.17 -10.00
N ARG A 100 -2.90 -19.12 -11.34
CA ARG A 100 -3.80 -19.86 -12.24
C ARG A 100 -3.51 -21.35 -12.26
N ASN A 101 -2.22 -21.71 -12.27
CA ASN A 101 -1.75 -23.09 -12.22
C ASN A 101 -0.68 -23.22 -11.12
N TRP A 102 -0.73 -24.36 -10.42
CA TRP A 102 0.18 -24.69 -9.34
C TRP A 102 0.94 -25.98 -9.64
N VAL A 103 2.20 -26.02 -9.25
CA VAL A 103 3.08 -27.18 -9.40
C VAL A 103 3.74 -27.46 -8.05
N PRO A 104 3.73 -28.70 -7.54
CA PRO A 104 4.42 -29.05 -6.31
C PRO A 104 5.94 -28.94 -6.49
N ILE A 105 6.62 -28.40 -5.49
CA ILE A 105 8.07 -28.13 -5.51
C ILE A 105 8.73 -28.64 -4.21
N ASN A 106 8.58 -29.94 -3.95
CA ASN A 106 8.91 -30.57 -2.65
C ASN A 106 10.22 -31.38 -2.66
N ILE A 107 11.11 -31.20 -3.64
CA ILE A 107 12.34 -32.00 -3.74
C ILE A 107 13.25 -31.67 -2.56
N GLY A 108 13.59 -32.66 -1.74
CA GLY A 108 14.41 -32.50 -0.54
C GLY A 108 13.67 -32.00 0.71
N LEU A 109 12.35 -31.81 0.62
CA LEU A 109 11.50 -31.40 1.74
C LEU A 109 10.96 -32.66 2.45
N GLU A 110 11.60 -33.07 3.55
CA GLU A 110 11.17 -34.24 4.32
C GLU A 110 10.06 -33.81 5.30
N ASN A 111 8.81 -34.13 4.95
CA ASN A 111 7.56 -33.68 5.59
C ASN A 111 7.02 -32.35 5.05
N THR A 112 5.75 -32.37 4.73
CA THR A 112 5.08 -31.44 3.84
C THR A 112 4.03 -30.58 4.56
N ASP A 113 3.92 -30.61 5.88
CA ASP A 113 2.98 -29.74 6.61
C ASP A 113 3.54 -28.32 6.82
N ILE A 114 3.41 -27.49 5.79
CA ILE A 114 4.04 -26.16 5.70
C ILE A 114 3.10 -25.07 6.22
N VAL A 115 3.41 -24.55 7.41
CA VAL A 115 2.61 -23.54 8.11
C VAL A 115 2.94 -22.12 7.68
N LYS A 116 4.21 -21.85 7.29
CA LYS A 116 4.68 -20.53 6.84
C LYS A 116 5.70 -20.61 5.72
N LEU A 117 5.65 -19.61 4.84
CA LEU A 117 6.60 -19.38 3.77
C LEU A 117 7.06 -17.94 3.76
N PHE A 118 8.36 -17.74 3.55
CA PHE A 118 8.96 -16.42 3.35
C PHE A 118 9.86 -16.43 2.13
N ILE A 119 9.84 -15.32 1.40
CA ILE A 119 10.79 -15.03 0.32
C ILE A 119 11.82 -14.07 0.89
N ASN A 120 13.11 -14.31 0.62
CA ASN A 120 14.14 -13.36 1.00
C ASN A 120 13.91 -12.05 0.23
N PRO A 121 13.70 -10.90 0.92
CA PRO A 121 13.44 -9.62 0.27
C PRO A 121 14.60 -9.12 -0.63
N ASP A 122 15.83 -9.58 -0.38
CA ASP A 122 17.02 -9.21 -1.16
C ASP A 122 17.33 -10.17 -2.30
N ASN A 123 16.76 -11.37 -2.27
CA ASN A 123 17.05 -12.41 -3.25
C ASN A 123 15.83 -13.32 -3.42
N GLU A 124 15.04 -13.09 -4.46
CA GLU A 124 13.80 -13.82 -4.71
C GLU A 124 14.00 -15.32 -4.99
N LYS A 125 15.25 -15.76 -5.19
CA LYS A 125 15.60 -17.18 -5.33
C LYS A 125 15.64 -17.93 -4.03
N GLU A 126 15.73 -17.21 -2.93
CA GLU A 126 15.88 -17.79 -1.63
C GLU A 126 14.56 -17.80 -0.87
N LEU A 127 14.19 -18.98 -0.38
CA LEU A 127 12.93 -19.22 0.32
C LEU A 127 13.19 -19.89 1.66
N LEU A 128 12.39 -19.52 2.65
CA LEU A 128 12.31 -20.20 3.94
C LEU A 128 10.92 -20.82 4.09
N ALA A 129 10.87 -22.08 4.49
CA ALA A 129 9.64 -22.80 4.79
C ALA A 129 9.68 -23.34 6.21
N ALA A 130 8.61 -23.10 6.96
CA ALA A 130 8.43 -23.63 8.30
C ALA A 130 7.45 -24.79 8.29
N SER A 131 7.87 -25.91 8.86
CA SER A 131 7.09 -27.11 9.03
C SER A 131 6.59 -27.22 10.47
N SER A 132 5.34 -27.66 10.62
CA SER A 132 4.73 -27.92 11.92
C SER A 132 5.35 -29.08 12.68
N SER A 133 6.26 -29.85 12.09
CA SER A 133 6.74 -31.12 12.67
C SER A 133 8.22 -31.40 12.42
N THR A 134 8.85 -30.69 11.48
CA THR A 134 10.27 -30.93 11.12
C THR A 134 11.12 -29.66 11.10
N GLY A 135 10.57 -28.53 11.57
CA GLY A 135 11.31 -27.27 11.70
C GLY A 135 11.49 -26.50 10.40
N LEU A 136 12.68 -25.93 10.18
CA LEU A 136 12.94 -24.98 9.09
C LEU A 136 13.68 -25.59 7.90
N TRP A 137 13.23 -25.19 6.72
CA TRP A 137 13.75 -25.61 5.43
C TRP A 137 14.11 -24.38 4.61
N ARG A 138 15.23 -24.44 3.92
CA ARG A 138 15.73 -23.35 3.08
C ARG A 138 15.95 -23.83 1.66
N SER A 139 15.53 -23.03 0.71
CA SER A 139 15.83 -23.19 -0.71
C SER A 139 16.64 -21.99 -1.20
N LEU A 140 17.57 -22.22 -2.13
CA LEU A 140 18.41 -21.19 -2.77
C LEU A 140 18.12 -21.06 -4.28
N ASP A 141 17.12 -21.80 -4.78
CA ASP A 141 16.87 -22.01 -6.21
C ASP A 141 15.38 -21.89 -6.60
N GLN A 142 14.66 -20.98 -5.94
CA GLN A 142 13.22 -20.74 -6.09
C GLN A 142 12.36 -21.96 -5.76
N GLY A 143 12.79 -22.74 -4.76
CA GLY A 143 12.08 -23.92 -4.28
C GLY A 143 12.28 -25.16 -5.15
N GLN A 144 13.20 -25.16 -6.11
CA GLN A 144 13.50 -26.37 -6.88
C GLN A 144 14.07 -27.48 -5.99
N THR A 145 14.92 -27.11 -5.02
CA THR A 145 15.42 -28.01 -3.99
C THR A 145 15.39 -27.35 -2.62
N TRP A 146 15.13 -28.17 -1.60
CA TRP A 146 15.10 -27.77 -0.20
C TRP A 146 16.17 -28.52 0.59
N ASN A 147 16.76 -27.81 1.55
CA ASN A 147 17.66 -28.39 2.53
C ASN A 147 17.18 -27.99 3.92
N THR A 148 17.34 -28.88 4.90
CA THR A 148 17.14 -28.50 6.30
C THR A 148 18.10 -27.38 6.67
N LEU A 149 17.61 -26.34 7.34
CA LEU A 149 18.48 -25.31 7.90
C LEU A 149 19.20 -25.93 9.12
N ASN A 150 20.45 -26.39 8.91
CA ASN A 150 21.26 -27.23 9.83
C ASN A 150 21.19 -26.84 11.32
N ILE A 151 20.40 -27.55 12.13
CA ILE A 151 20.40 -27.39 13.60
C ILE A 151 21.74 -27.89 14.17
N ALA A 152 22.79 -27.08 14.07
CA ALA A 152 24.14 -27.43 14.50
C ALA A 152 24.26 -27.21 16.02
N SER A 153 24.20 -28.32 16.76
CA SER A 153 24.60 -28.47 18.17
C SER A 153 23.99 -27.48 19.18
N ALA A 154 22.73 -27.69 19.55
CA ALA A 154 22.38 -27.50 20.95
C ALA A 154 22.78 -28.78 21.69
N THR A 155 23.77 -28.70 22.57
CA THR A 155 24.07 -29.77 23.55
C THR A 155 22.95 -29.94 24.59
N ASN A 156 21.82 -29.26 24.42
CA ASN A 156 20.56 -29.63 25.02
C ASN A 156 19.73 -30.35 23.97
N ASN A 157 19.41 -31.61 24.24
CA ASN A 157 18.35 -32.35 23.56
C ASN A 157 16.93 -31.71 23.74
N ASP A 158 16.84 -30.42 24.12
CA ASP A 158 15.63 -29.65 24.44
C ASP A 158 15.35 -28.50 23.43
N LEU A 159 15.93 -28.54 22.23
CA LEU A 159 15.17 -28.10 21.03
C LEU A 159 14.13 -29.16 20.62
N GLY A 160 14.05 -30.27 21.38
CA GLY A 160 13.34 -31.50 21.05
C GLY A 160 11.84 -31.30 20.77
N ASN A 161 11.48 -31.52 19.51
CA ASN A 161 10.13 -31.49 18.91
C ASN A 161 9.67 -30.12 18.39
N ILE A 162 10.45 -29.51 17.47
CA ILE A 162 10.11 -28.24 16.80
C ILE A 162 8.81 -28.37 16.00
N HIS A 163 7.71 -28.12 16.69
CA HIS A 163 6.42 -27.79 16.13
C HIS A 163 6.35 -26.27 16.02
N ILE A 164 6.69 -25.73 14.85
CA ILE A 164 6.48 -24.31 14.56
C ILE A 164 5.00 -24.13 14.24
N PHE A 165 4.34 -23.22 14.95
CA PHE A 165 2.96 -22.88 14.68
C PHE A 165 2.84 -21.58 13.89
N ASP A 166 3.69 -20.60 14.20
CA ASP A 166 3.68 -19.29 13.55
C ASP A 166 5.07 -18.66 13.54
N MET A 167 5.29 -17.75 12.60
CA MET A 167 6.52 -16.99 12.44
C MET A 167 6.20 -15.60 11.92
N ALA A 168 6.92 -14.60 12.41
CA ALA A 168 6.83 -13.23 11.92
C ALA A 168 8.23 -12.69 11.62
N HIS A 169 8.41 -12.12 10.43
CA HIS A 169 9.66 -11.51 10.00
C HIS A 169 9.87 -10.16 10.70
N ASP A 170 11.01 -10.01 11.36
CA ASP A 170 11.45 -8.74 11.89
C ASP A 170 12.08 -7.90 10.77
N ALA A 171 11.24 -7.15 10.06
CA ALA A 171 11.60 -6.44 8.83
C ALA A 171 12.36 -5.12 9.04
N ILE A 172 12.57 -4.65 10.27
CA ILE A 172 13.18 -3.34 10.55
C ILE A 172 14.28 -3.46 11.61
N ASN A 173 15.46 -2.92 11.34
CA ASN A 173 16.57 -2.84 12.28
C ASN A 173 16.34 -1.75 13.34
N ALA A 174 17.12 -1.77 14.42
CA ALA A 174 17.00 -0.77 15.49
C ALA A 174 17.22 0.68 15.00
N ASP A 175 17.99 0.86 13.93
CA ASP A 175 18.26 2.15 13.28
C ASP A 175 17.18 2.58 12.26
N GLY A 176 16.13 1.77 12.07
CA GLY A 176 15.05 2.03 11.11
C GLY A 176 15.32 1.58 9.68
N SER A 177 16.50 1.03 9.38
CA SER A 177 16.78 0.42 8.07
C SER A 177 16.03 -0.90 7.89
N ALA A 178 15.80 -1.32 6.65
CA ALA A 178 15.19 -2.61 6.36
C ALA A 178 16.11 -3.74 6.83
N ASN A 179 15.54 -4.72 7.55
CA ASN A 179 16.25 -5.94 7.91
C ASN A 179 16.06 -6.97 6.81
N LEU A 180 17.19 -7.43 6.28
CA LEU A 180 17.25 -8.33 5.13
C LEU A 180 17.99 -9.63 5.47
N ASN A 181 18.51 -9.74 6.70
CA ASN A 181 19.28 -10.88 7.17
C ASN A 181 18.40 -12.10 7.51
N GLY A 182 17.08 -11.90 7.61
CA GLY A 182 16.13 -12.94 7.98
C GLY A 182 16.09 -13.16 9.50
N ASP A 183 15.78 -12.10 10.24
CA ASP A 183 15.48 -12.23 11.66
C ASP A 183 13.98 -12.44 11.85
N PHE A 184 13.60 -13.38 12.71
CA PHE A 184 12.21 -13.76 12.93
C PHE A 184 11.94 -13.94 14.42
N ILE A 185 10.69 -13.72 14.82
CA ILE A 185 10.14 -14.34 16.01
C ILE A 185 9.36 -15.58 15.62
N VAL A 186 9.47 -16.62 16.43
CA VAL A 186 8.95 -17.96 16.13
C VAL A 186 8.15 -18.46 17.32
N GLY A 187 6.87 -18.76 17.08
CA GLY A 187 5.99 -19.41 18.03
C GLY A 187 6.08 -20.92 17.87
N THR A 188 6.36 -21.61 18.97
CA THR A 188 6.52 -23.06 19.01
C THR A 188 5.68 -23.68 20.12
N LYS A 189 5.68 -25.02 20.16
CA LYS A 189 5.17 -25.78 21.31
C LYS A 189 5.90 -25.51 22.63
N ALA A 190 7.16 -25.07 22.58
CA ALA A 190 8.01 -24.86 23.75
C ALA A 190 8.07 -23.40 24.21
N GLY A 191 7.38 -22.49 23.51
CA GLY A 191 7.40 -21.06 23.77
C GLY A 191 7.86 -20.24 22.55
N VAL A 192 8.43 -19.07 22.81
CA VAL A 192 8.82 -18.07 21.81
C VAL A 192 10.33 -18.05 21.65
N TYR A 193 10.78 -18.04 20.40
CA TYR A 193 12.19 -17.97 20.07
C TYR A 193 12.47 -16.86 19.05
N LYS A 194 13.65 -16.27 19.14
CA LYS A 194 14.23 -15.42 18.12
C LYS A 194 15.12 -16.28 17.22
N LEU A 195 14.88 -16.21 15.92
CA LEU A 195 15.77 -16.72 14.89
C LEU A 195 16.48 -15.52 14.28
N THR A 196 17.80 -15.55 14.18
CA THR A 196 18.58 -14.48 13.57
C THR A 196 19.35 -14.98 12.36
N GLY A 197 19.49 -14.13 11.34
CA GLY A 197 20.35 -14.41 10.18
C GLY A 197 19.90 -15.59 9.30
N ALA A 198 18.62 -15.95 9.26
CA ALA A 198 18.15 -17.16 8.58
C ALA A 198 18.48 -17.23 7.08
N PHE A 199 18.66 -16.07 6.44
CA PHE A 199 19.10 -15.97 5.03
C PHE A 199 20.63 -15.82 4.88
N GLY A 200 21.36 -15.75 5.99
CA GLY A 200 22.82 -15.69 6.04
C GLY A 200 23.50 -17.06 6.11
N ASN A 201 24.82 -17.04 6.28
CA ASN A 201 25.63 -18.22 6.61
C ASN A 201 25.78 -18.42 8.13
N ASP A 202 25.67 -17.33 8.89
CA ASP A 202 25.76 -17.30 10.34
C ASP A 202 24.37 -16.98 10.89
N TRP A 203 23.66 -18.01 11.36
CA TRP A 203 22.34 -17.89 11.95
C TRP A 203 22.30 -18.50 13.34
N GLY A 204 21.36 -18.05 14.17
CA GLY A 204 21.25 -18.47 15.55
C GLY A 204 19.82 -18.52 16.08
N TRP A 205 19.64 -19.25 17.17
CA TRP A 205 18.40 -19.28 17.94
C TRP A 205 18.65 -18.78 19.35
N GLU A 206 17.74 -17.97 19.83
CA GLU A 206 17.70 -17.48 21.20
C GLU A 206 16.30 -17.69 21.75
N ALA A 207 16.18 -18.32 22.92
CA ALA A 207 14.90 -18.41 23.60
C ALA A 207 14.52 -17.01 24.12
N LEU A 208 13.33 -16.55 23.76
CA LEU A 208 12.74 -15.33 24.31
C LEU A 208 11.78 -15.62 25.47
N ASN A 209 11.76 -16.87 25.94
CA ASN A 209 11.02 -17.27 27.13
C ASN A 209 11.56 -16.58 28.40
N SER A 210 10.70 -16.44 29.43
CA SER A 210 11.12 -15.86 30.70
C SER A 210 12.12 -16.78 31.44
N VAL A 211 12.89 -16.22 32.37
CA VAL A 211 13.93 -16.96 33.09
C VAL A 211 13.33 -17.85 34.21
N ASP A 212 12.10 -17.58 34.63
CA ASP A 212 11.45 -18.24 35.76
C ASP A 212 10.22 -19.06 35.30
N ALA A 213 10.27 -20.38 35.51
CA ALA A 213 9.22 -21.32 35.14
C ALA A 213 8.01 -21.26 36.10
N ASP A 214 7.34 -20.12 36.15
CA ASP A 214 6.07 -19.93 36.88
C ASP A 214 4.89 -19.88 35.90
N SER A 215 3.66 -20.02 36.39
CA SER A 215 2.42 -20.11 35.58
C SER A 215 2.10 -18.89 34.71
N ASP A 216 2.90 -17.81 34.82
CA ASP A 216 2.82 -16.60 34.01
C ASP A 216 3.91 -16.54 32.91
N SER A 217 4.75 -17.58 32.80
CA SER A 217 5.79 -17.73 31.77
C SER A 217 5.27 -18.44 30.51
N LEU A 218 5.75 -18.02 29.34
CA LEU A 218 5.52 -18.70 28.05
C LEU A 218 6.31 -20.02 27.91
N ASP A 219 7.10 -20.40 28.91
CA ASP A 219 7.81 -21.67 28.95
C ASP A 219 6.86 -22.87 28.86
N ASN A 220 7.13 -23.77 27.90
CA ASN A 220 6.32 -24.97 27.65
C ASN A 220 4.84 -24.69 27.31
N SER A 221 4.53 -23.46 26.90
CA SER A 221 3.20 -23.09 26.40
C SER A 221 3.16 -23.16 24.87
N ASN A 222 2.06 -23.68 24.32
CA ASN A 222 1.85 -23.67 22.87
C ASN A 222 1.62 -22.23 22.39
N VAL A 223 2.60 -21.65 21.70
CA VAL A 223 2.48 -20.32 21.10
C VAL A 223 2.03 -20.48 19.65
N PHE A 224 0.76 -20.23 19.40
CA PHE A 224 0.12 -20.46 18.09
C PHE A 224 0.13 -19.23 17.19
N ALA A 225 0.39 -18.05 17.75
CA ALA A 225 0.44 -16.81 16.99
C ALA A 225 1.57 -15.91 17.50
N VAL A 226 2.30 -15.30 16.59
CA VAL A 226 3.32 -14.30 16.90
C VAL A 226 3.19 -13.09 15.99
N ALA A 227 3.45 -11.90 16.52
CA ALA A 227 3.41 -10.67 15.74
C ALA A 227 4.43 -9.66 16.24
N ILE A 228 4.80 -8.73 15.35
CA ILE A 228 5.72 -7.64 15.64
C ILE A 228 5.01 -6.33 15.30
N SER A 229 5.11 -5.35 16.19
CA SER A 229 4.75 -3.96 15.89
C SER A 229 5.93 -3.04 16.14
N TYR A 230 6.05 -2.00 15.32
CA TYR A 230 7.11 -1.02 15.39
C TYR A 230 6.56 0.32 15.84
N ASP A 231 7.13 0.88 16.91
CA ASP A 231 6.94 2.28 17.28
C ASP A 231 8.07 3.11 16.65
N LEU A 232 7.67 3.91 15.67
CA LEU A 232 8.52 4.80 14.88
C LEU A 232 8.47 6.25 15.38
N THR A 233 7.88 6.51 16.55
CA THR A 233 7.76 7.86 17.11
C THR A 233 9.11 8.43 17.58
N ASN A 234 10.06 7.56 17.92
CA ASN A 234 11.41 7.96 18.27
C ASN A 234 12.28 8.10 17.00
N PRO A 235 12.84 9.29 16.72
CA PRO A 235 13.61 9.54 15.51
C PRO A 235 15.02 8.91 15.50
N THR A 236 15.46 8.33 16.62
CA THR A 236 16.83 7.81 16.80
C THR A 236 16.90 6.31 17.03
N ALA A 237 15.77 5.66 17.32
CA ALA A 237 15.70 4.23 17.54
C ALA A 237 14.27 3.73 17.30
N VAL A 238 14.12 2.61 16.62
CA VAL A 238 12.84 1.91 16.50
C VAL A 238 12.59 1.09 17.76
N ILE A 239 11.47 1.31 18.43
CA ILE A 239 11.04 0.46 19.54
C ILE A 239 10.22 -0.68 18.94
N LYS A 240 10.63 -1.92 19.21
CA LYS A 240 9.92 -3.12 18.75
C LYS A 240 9.10 -3.69 19.90
N HIS A 241 7.87 -4.07 19.58
CA HIS A 241 7.03 -4.86 20.46
C HIS A 241 6.77 -6.22 19.82
N TYR A 242 7.07 -7.28 20.57
CA TYR A 242 6.75 -8.64 20.18
C TYR A 242 5.49 -9.08 20.91
N TYR A 243 4.64 -9.81 20.21
CA TYR A 243 3.40 -10.37 20.75
C TYR A 243 3.39 -11.87 20.56
N ALA A 244 2.88 -12.57 21.56
CA ALA A 244 2.70 -14.02 21.54
C ALA A 244 1.28 -14.35 22.01
N GLY A 245 0.56 -15.12 21.19
CA GLY A 245 -0.76 -15.64 21.51
C GLY A 245 -0.69 -17.12 21.87
N THR A 246 -1.25 -17.48 23.02
CA THR A 246 -1.44 -18.86 23.44
C THR A 246 -2.92 -19.24 23.32
N GLU A 247 -3.21 -20.54 23.24
CA GLU A 247 -4.59 -21.03 23.17
C GLU A 247 -5.37 -20.82 24.48
N ILE A 248 -4.66 -20.80 25.62
CA ILE A 248 -5.27 -20.96 26.94
C ILE A 248 -5.16 -19.68 27.79
N ASP A 249 -3.99 -19.03 27.76
CA ASP A 249 -3.64 -18.02 28.75
C ASP A 249 -3.84 -16.58 28.24
N GLY A 250 -3.83 -16.40 26.91
CA GLY A 250 -4.19 -15.15 26.24
C GLY A 250 -3.04 -14.55 25.41
N VAL A 251 -3.04 -13.23 25.30
CA VAL A 251 -2.05 -12.48 24.49
C VAL A 251 -1.03 -11.82 25.40
N TYR A 252 0.23 -12.09 25.14
CA TYR A 252 1.38 -11.55 25.84
C TYR A 252 2.12 -10.55 24.97
N LYS A 253 2.76 -9.56 25.60
CA LYS A 253 3.58 -8.53 24.95
C LYS A 253 4.90 -8.37 25.68
N ILE A 254 5.99 -8.18 24.93
CA ILE A 254 7.30 -7.79 25.47
C ILE A 254 7.93 -6.68 24.62
N HIS A 255 8.74 -5.81 25.25
CA HIS A 255 9.56 -4.83 24.53
C HIS A 255 10.95 -5.39 24.24
N ASP A 256 11.51 -5.06 23.07
CA ASP A 256 12.88 -5.44 22.69
C ASP A 256 13.98 -4.81 23.58
N VAL A 257 13.60 -3.81 24.41
CA VAL A 257 14.46 -3.14 25.41
C VAL A 257 14.26 -3.65 26.85
N ASP A 258 13.31 -4.55 27.09
CA ASP A 258 13.08 -5.10 28.42
C ASP A 258 14.16 -6.13 28.74
N ALA A 259 15.15 -5.73 29.56
CA ALA A 259 16.12 -6.66 30.11
C ALA A 259 15.39 -7.73 30.95
N GLY A 260 15.46 -9.00 30.53
CA GLY A 260 15.02 -10.15 31.33
C GLY A 260 13.89 -11.02 30.76
N ASN A 261 13.53 -10.91 29.47
CA ASN A 261 12.51 -11.76 28.85
C ASN A 261 11.15 -11.78 29.60
N ASN A 262 10.78 -10.66 30.22
CA ASN A 262 9.57 -10.55 31.04
C ASN A 262 8.34 -10.19 30.19
N TRP A 263 7.56 -11.20 29.82
CA TRP A 263 6.32 -11.01 29.06
C TRP A 263 5.20 -10.45 29.93
N GLN A 264 4.50 -9.43 29.44
CA GLN A 264 3.34 -8.83 30.07
C GLN A 264 2.06 -9.40 29.47
N LEU A 265 1.16 -9.93 30.31
CA LEU A 265 -0.17 -10.38 29.87
C LEU A 265 -1.05 -9.16 29.55
N MET A 266 -1.46 -9.04 28.29
CA MET A 266 -2.27 -7.91 27.79
C MET A 266 -3.77 -8.21 27.83
N SER A 267 -4.14 -9.49 27.69
CA SER A 267 -5.53 -9.94 27.74
C SER A 267 -5.57 -11.37 28.27
N GLU A 268 -6.45 -11.62 29.23
CA GLU A 268 -6.59 -12.93 29.88
C GLU A 268 -7.43 -13.89 29.04
N GLY A 269 -6.90 -15.08 28.83
CA GLY A 269 -7.62 -16.18 28.20
C GLY A 269 -8.75 -16.76 29.05
N LEU A 270 -9.60 -17.56 28.41
CA LEU A 270 -10.84 -18.11 28.97
C LEU A 270 -10.61 -18.85 30.30
N ILE A 271 -9.49 -19.57 30.44
CA ILE A 271 -9.15 -20.36 31.63
C ILE A 271 -8.64 -19.47 32.77
N SER A 272 -7.88 -18.41 32.48
CA SER A 272 -7.46 -17.42 33.48
C SER A 272 -8.67 -16.66 34.05
N GLN A 273 -9.63 -16.30 33.19
CA GLN A 273 -10.90 -15.71 33.62
C GLN A 273 -11.73 -16.68 34.49
N VAL A 274 -11.83 -17.96 34.11
CA VAL A 274 -12.51 -19.00 34.91
C VAL A 274 -11.81 -19.22 36.27
N ASN A 275 -10.48 -19.19 36.31
CA ASN A 275 -9.73 -19.34 37.56
C ASN A 275 -9.87 -18.10 38.47
N LYS A 276 -9.85 -16.89 37.93
CA LYS A 276 -10.17 -15.68 38.70
C LYS A 276 -11.59 -15.69 39.24
N MET A 277 -12.54 -16.22 38.47
CA MET A 277 -13.90 -16.42 38.95
C MET A 277 -13.99 -17.47 40.06
N ARG A 278 -13.21 -18.56 40.00
CA ARG A 278 -13.09 -19.50 41.14
C ARG A 278 -12.50 -18.82 42.37
N THR A 279 -11.50 -17.96 42.20
CA THR A 279 -10.91 -17.18 43.31
C THR A 279 -11.92 -16.18 43.89
N LEU A 280 -12.71 -15.51 43.04
CA LEU A 280 -13.82 -14.64 43.46
C LEU A 280 -14.94 -15.42 44.15
N ASN A 281 -15.26 -16.63 43.67
CA ASN A 281 -16.23 -17.53 44.29
C ASN A 281 -15.73 -17.99 45.68
N ASN A 282 -14.42 -18.24 45.83
CA ASN A 282 -13.80 -18.52 47.11
C ASN A 282 -13.86 -17.30 48.06
N ILE A 283 -13.71 -16.07 47.54
CA ILE A 283 -13.86 -14.83 48.32
C ILE A 283 -15.32 -14.61 48.75
N ILE A 284 -16.30 -14.87 47.87
CA ILE A 284 -17.74 -14.76 48.17
C ILE A 284 -18.20 -15.88 49.12
N SER A 285 -17.53 -17.03 49.09
CA SER A 285 -17.76 -18.14 50.03
C SER A 285 -17.16 -17.93 51.42
N SER A 286 -16.47 -16.81 51.68
CA SER A 286 -16.04 -16.40 53.02
C SER A 286 -17.26 -15.78 53.74
N PRO A 287 -17.89 -16.47 54.71
CA PRO A 287 -19.24 -16.14 55.14
C PRO A 287 -19.22 -15.25 56.36
N GLU A 288 -19.97 -14.13 56.37
CA GLU A 288 -20.57 -13.67 57.64
C GLU A 288 -21.97 -13.04 57.53
N THR A 289 -22.57 -12.74 56.37
CA THR A 289 -23.91 -12.08 56.37
C THR A 289 -24.93 -12.47 55.31
N ALA A 290 -24.65 -13.43 54.43
CA ALA A 290 -25.59 -13.81 53.38
C ALA A 290 -25.80 -15.33 53.35
N ASN A 291 -26.99 -15.81 53.73
CA ASN A 291 -27.44 -17.22 53.67
C ASN A 291 -27.57 -17.74 52.22
N TRP A 292 -26.51 -17.64 51.43
CA TRP A 292 -26.49 -18.06 50.04
C TRP A 292 -25.58 -19.29 49.92
N ASP A 293 -26.16 -20.40 49.47
CA ASP A 293 -25.42 -21.61 49.08
C ASP A 293 -25.37 -21.61 47.54
N LEU A 294 -24.28 -21.08 46.98
CA LEU A 294 -24.02 -21.12 45.54
C LEU A 294 -23.60 -22.55 45.16
N ARG A 295 -24.37 -23.19 44.27
CA ARG A 295 -23.97 -24.47 43.69
C ARG A 295 -23.40 -24.22 42.29
N ASP A 296 -22.20 -24.74 42.06
CA ASP A 296 -21.48 -24.86 40.79
C ASP A 296 -22.12 -24.12 39.60
N ALA A 297 -21.68 -22.88 39.37
CA ALA A 297 -21.97 -22.15 38.13
C ALA A 297 -21.09 -22.73 37.01
N THR A 298 -21.55 -23.81 36.37
CA THR A 298 -20.78 -24.51 35.33
C THR A 298 -21.25 -24.25 33.90
N ASP A 299 -22.43 -23.63 33.70
CA ASP A 299 -22.98 -23.44 32.35
C ASP A 299 -23.02 -21.96 31.93
N ILE A 300 -22.37 -21.70 30.79
CA ILE A 300 -22.37 -20.43 30.05
C ILE A 300 -23.25 -20.63 28.80
N ASP A 301 -24.16 -19.71 28.51
CA ASP A 301 -24.99 -19.79 27.30
C ASP A 301 -24.22 -19.36 26.04
N ASN A 302 -24.82 -19.57 24.87
CA ASN A 302 -24.21 -19.24 23.57
C ASN A 302 -23.95 -17.72 23.34
N MET A 303 -24.32 -16.86 24.31
CA MET A 303 -24.07 -15.41 24.28
C MET A 303 -23.02 -14.98 25.31
N GLY A 304 -22.41 -15.90 26.06
CA GLY A 304 -21.35 -15.60 27.03
C GLY A 304 -21.86 -15.13 28.39
N HIS A 305 -23.14 -15.34 28.73
CA HIS A 305 -23.70 -14.97 30.03
C HIS A 305 -23.56 -16.14 31.02
N ILE A 306 -23.21 -15.82 32.28
CA ILE A 306 -23.16 -16.81 33.36
C ILE A 306 -24.56 -16.98 33.95
N VAL A 307 -25.08 -18.21 33.92
CA VAL A 307 -26.35 -18.57 34.55
C VAL A 307 -26.05 -19.32 35.84
N GLY A 308 -26.38 -18.72 36.98
CA GLY A 308 -26.23 -19.33 38.30
C GLY A 308 -27.56 -19.79 38.88
N TRP A 309 -27.54 -20.87 39.67
CA TRP A 309 -28.68 -21.36 40.44
C TRP A 309 -28.32 -21.36 41.92
N GLY A 310 -29.18 -20.74 42.75
CA GLY A 310 -28.98 -20.67 44.20
C GLY A 310 -30.27 -20.90 44.97
N ASN A 311 -30.14 -21.36 46.22
CA ASN A 311 -31.28 -21.49 47.13
C ASN A 311 -31.35 -20.27 48.05
N LEU A 312 -32.41 -19.48 47.93
CA LEU A 312 -32.73 -18.42 48.89
C LEU A 312 -33.82 -18.93 49.83
N ASN A 313 -33.50 -19.08 51.12
CA ASN A 313 -34.44 -19.61 52.13
C ASN A 313 -35.08 -20.97 51.75
N GLY A 314 -34.33 -21.84 51.06
CA GLY A 314 -34.80 -23.17 50.64
C GLY A 314 -35.66 -23.20 49.37
N GLN A 315 -35.77 -22.10 48.63
CA GLN A 315 -36.41 -22.05 47.31
C GLN A 315 -35.36 -21.84 46.20
N PRO A 316 -35.46 -22.54 45.05
CA PRO A 316 -34.52 -22.37 43.93
C PRO A 316 -34.83 -21.10 43.14
N HIS A 317 -33.82 -20.25 42.96
CA HIS A 317 -33.87 -19.06 42.12
C HIS A 317 -32.75 -19.11 41.07
N GLY A 318 -33.07 -18.74 39.82
CA GLY A 318 -32.08 -18.47 38.78
C GLY A 318 -31.76 -16.97 38.73
N TYR A 319 -30.50 -16.62 38.50
CA TYR A 319 -30.10 -15.23 38.27
C TYR A 319 -29.13 -15.12 37.09
N LEU A 320 -29.23 -14.00 36.37
CA LEU A 320 -28.39 -13.63 35.25
C LEU A 320 -27.34 -12.64 35.76
N LEU A 321 -26.06 -13.03 35.74
CA LEU A 321 -24.97 -12.09 35.99
C LEU A 321 -24.61 -11.43 34.66
N THR A 322 -25.16 -10.25 34.39
CA THR A 322 -24.67 -9.37 33.32
C THR A 322 -23.49 -8.58 33.84
N PRO A 323 -22.28 -8.67 33.26
CA PRO A 323 -21.22 -7.72 33.56
C PRO A 323 -21.72 -6.33 33.15
N ILE A 324 -21.82 -5.42 34.13
CA ILE A 324 -22.06 -4.00 33.85
C ILE A 324 -20.74 -3.46 33.29
N LEU A 325 -20.67 -3.32 31.97
CA LEU A 325 -19.64 -2.50 31.33
C LEU A 325 -19.98 -1.03 31.61
N PHE A 326 -19.29 -0.41 32.56
CA PHE A 326 -19.08 1.04 32.52
C PHE A 326 -17.98 1.30 31.49
N GLU A 327 -18.38 1.51 30.24
CA GLU A 327 -17.52 2.20 29.28
C GLU A 327 -17.80 3.70 29.49
N GLU A 328 -16.88 4.41 30.15
CA GLU A 328 -16.90 5.87 30.06
C GLU A 328 -16.74 6.23 28.58
N ALA A 329 -17.78 6.84 28.00
CA ALA A 329 -17.76 7.24 26.61
C ALA A 329 -16.62 8.24 26.40
N THR A 330 -15.50 7.77 25.83
CA THR A 330 -14.40 8.64 25.42
C THR A 330 -14.94 9.73 24.48
N PRO A 331 -14.65 11.02 24.71
CA PRO A 331 -15.13 12.08 23.84
C PRO A 331 -14.57 11.89 22.43
N LEU A 332 -15.48 11.89 21.45
CA LEU A 332 -15.17 11.76 20.02
C LEU A 332 -15.29 13.11 19.31
N ALA A 333 -14.27 13.48 18.54
CA ALA A 333 -14.30 14.61 17.61
C ALA A 333 -13.88 14.09 16.22
N GLU A 334 -14.67 14.38 15.19
CA GLU A 334 -14.45 13.89 13.82
C GLU A 334 -13.99 15.07 12.99
N LEU A 335 -12.68 15.17 12.75
CA LEU A 335 -12.14 16.22 11.90
C LEU A 335 -12.28 15.82 10.42
N GLU A 336 -12.32 16.78 9.50
CA GLU A 336 -12.24 16.58 8.06
C GLU A 336 -11.40 17.70 7.46
N LEU A 337 -10.49 17.35 6.55
CA LEU A 337 -9.72 18.29 5.76
C LEU A 337 -10.21 18.31 4.32
N VAL A 338 -10.45 19.51 3.81
CA VAL A 338 -10.73 19.75 2.39
C VAL A 338 -9.70 20.73 1.86
N MET A 339 -9.07 20.41 0.72
CA MET A 339 -8.07 21.27 0.08
C MET A 339 -8.46 21.56 -1.36
N TYR A 340 -8.39 22.83 -1.75
CA TYR A 340 -8.59 23.28 -3.12
C TYR A 340 -7.52 24.28 -3.54
N THR A 341 -7.36 24.44 -4.85
CA THR A 341 -6.34 25.29 -5.47
C THR A 341 -6.98 26.36 -6.31
N THR A 342 -6.46 27.59 -6.25
CA THR A 342 -6.89 28.69 -7.10
C THR A 342 -5.68 29.39 -7.73
N PRO A 343 -5.68 29.69 -9.05
CA PRO A 343 -6.65 29.27 -10.06
C PRO A 343 -6.50 27.78 -10.45
N ASP A 344 -7.54 27.17 -11.02
CA ASP A 344 -7.56 25.74 -11.44
C ASP A 344 -6.52 25.39 -12.50
N THR A 345 -6.06 26.37 -13.28
CA THR A 345 -5.00 26.19 -14.27
C THR A 345 -3.74 26.93 -13.83
N LEU A 346 -2.69 26.16 -13.52
CA LEU A 346 -1.42 26.70 -13.06
C LEU A 346 -0.55 27.16 -14.21
N LYS A 347 0.07 28.33 -14.03
CA LYS A 347 1.03 28.92 -14.96
C LYS A 347 2.32 29.26 -14.21
N LYS A 348 3.45 29.14 -14.90
CA LYS A 348 4.75 29.53 -14.38
C LYS A 348 4.74 31.01 -13.99
N ASP A 349 5.38 31.36 -12.88
CA ASP A 349 5.55 32.74 -12.37
C ASP A 349 4.23 33.47 -12.04
N ILE A 350 3.09 32.77 -12.02
CA ILE A 350 1.80 33.29 -11.58
C ILE A 350 1.48 32.71 -10.20
N PRO A 351 1.17 33.54 -9.19
CA PRO A 351 0.89 33.04 -7.86
C PRO A 351 -0.38 32.18 -7.86
N MET A 352 -0.33 31.09 -7.09
CA MET A 352 -1.42 30.20 -6.79
C MET A 352 -1.68 30.17 -5.29
N THR A 353 -2.88 29.78 -4.89
CA THR A 353 -3.28 29.65 -3.48
C THR A 353 -3.87 28.27 -3.22
N TYR A 354 -3.32 27.57 -2.22
CA TYR A 354 -3.98 26.43 -1.59
C TYR A 354 -4.89 26.96 -0.48
N GLU A 355 -6.14 26.54 -0.48
CA GLU A 355 -7.08 26.84 0.59
C GLU A 355 -7.51 25.52 1.24
N ILE A 356 -7.27 25.42 2.54
CA ILE A 356 -7.42 24.22 3.35
C ILE A 356 -8.47 24.52 4.41
N SER A 357 -9.53 23.74 4.45
CA SER A 357 -10.58 23.84 5.47
C SER A 357 -10.47 22.66 6.43
N VAL A 358 -10.35 22.92 7.72
CA VAL A 358 -10.40 21.91 8.80
C VAL A 358 -11.76 22.03 9.46
N ILE A 359 -12.60 21.00 9.36
CA ILE A 359 -14.00 20.98 9.80
C ILE A 359 -14.16 19.96 10.92
N ASN A 360 -14.95 20.21 11.96
CA ASN A 360 -15.30 19.21 12.97
C ASN A 360 -16.76 18.73 12.81
N HIS A 361 -16.95 17.51 12.30
CA HIS A 361 -18.24 16.83 12.15
C HIS A 361 -18.67 16.05 13.41
N GLY A 362 -17.77 15.89 14.38
CA GLY A 362 -17.95 15.02 15.53
C GLY A 362 -18.98 15.52 16.55
N PRO A 363 -19.46 14.63 17.44
CA PRO A 363 -20.42 15.00 18.46
C PRO A 363 -19.84 15.93 19.54
N ASN A 364 -18.52 15.98 19.73
CA ASN A 364 -17.83 16.82 20.72
C ASN A 364 -16.86 17.82 20.07
N ALA A 365 -16.40 18.80 20.85
CA ALA A 365 -15.36 19.73 20.40
C ALA A 365 -14.01 19.02 20.23
N ALA A 366 -13.23 19.46 19.25
CA ALA A 366 -11.84 19.02 19.05
C ALA A 366 -10.92 20.04 19.71
N SER A 367 -10.12 19.61 20.68
CA SER A 367 -9.18 20.45 21.42
C SER A 367 -7.75 20.31 20.86
N ASN A 368 -6.93 21.35 21.09
CA ASN A 368 -5.52 21.41 20.68
C ASN A 368 -5.29 21.05 19.20
N VAL A 369 -6.17 21.49 18.30
CA VAL A 369 -6.09 21.16 16.88
C VAL A 369 -4.81 21.74 16.28
N GLN A 370 -4.03 20.89 15.63
CA GLN A 370 -2.78 21.24 14.97
C GLN A 370 -2.82 20.79 13.52
N LEU A 371 -2.37 21.64 12.60
CA LEU A 371 -2.25 21.35 11.17
C LEU A 371 -0.77 21.35 10.76
N THR A 372 -0.35 20.34 9.99
CA THR A 372 0.95 20.30 9.31
C THR A 372 0.72 20.18 7.81
N ASP A 373 1.30 21.08 7.02
CA ASP A 373 1.25 21.08 5.56
C ASP A 373 2.67 20.97 4.99
N TRP A 374 2.89 20.01 4.09
CA TRP A 374 4.14 19.76 3.39
C TRP A 374 4.11 20.44 2.02
N LEU A 375 4.87 21.54 1.90
CA LEU A 375 4.88 22.33 0.69
C LEU A 375 5.67 21.64 -0.43
N PRO A 376 5.25 21.78 -1.70
CA PRO A 376 5.99 21.23 -2.82
C PRO A 376 7.36 21.93 -3.00
N PRO A 377 8.45 21.17 -3.29
CA PRO A 377 9.80 21.73 -3.41
C PRO A 377 10.00 22.64 -4.63
N ASN A 378 9.13 22.52 -5.65
CA ASN A 378 9.26 23.22 -6.93
C ASN A 378 8.41 24.51 -7.03
N ALA A 379 8.02 25.10 -5.90
CA ALA A 379 7.29 26.36 -5.82
C ALA A 379 7.80 27.25 -4.68
N LEU A 380 7.90 28.57 -4.93
CA LEU A 380 8.29 29.53 -3.91
C LEU A 380 7.11 29.84 -2.99
N PHE A 381 7.31 29.66 -1.69
CA PHE A 381 6.37 30.12 -0.68
C PHE A 381 6.33 31.65 -0.63
N ARG A 382 5.11 32.23 -0.62
CA ARG A 382 4.90 33.68 -0.48
C ARG A 382 4.36 34.06 0.90
N HIS A 383 3.24 33.45 1.31
CA HIS A 383 2.55 33.82 2.55
C HIS A 383 1.60 32.72 3.03
N VAL A 384 1.31 32.68 4.34
CA VAL A 384 0.24 31.85 4.93
C VAL A 384 -0.67 32.71 5.80
N ALA A 385 -1.99 32.55 5.65
CA ALA A 385 -2.99 33.14 6.53
C ALA A 385 -3.86 32.03 7.14
N SER A 386 -4.25 32.17 8.40
CA SER A 386 -5.24 31.30 9.07
C SER A 386 -6.40 32.14 9.57
N SER A 387 -7.63 31.61 9.48
CA SER A 387 -8.81 32.25 10.07
C SER A 387 -8.87 32.11 11.59
N GLN A 388 -8.13 31.16 12.17
CA GLN A 388 -8.02 30.92 13.61
C GLN A 388 -6.62 30.41 13.96
N GLY A 389 -6.09 30.85 15.10
CA GLY A 389 -4.76 30.44 15.54
C GLY A 389 -3.63 31.05 14.70
N GLY A 390 -2.44 30.45 14.76
CA GLY A 390 -1.24 30.95 14.09
C GLY A 390 -0.52 29.88 13.28
N CYS A 391 0.08 30.28 12.16
CA CYS A 391 0.89 29.39 11.30
C CYS A 391 2.31 29.90 11.20
N ILE A 392 3.28 28.99 11.28
CA ILE A 392 4.69 29.27 11.06
C ILE A 392 5.24 28.38 9.95
N LYS A 393 6.13 28.95 9.12
CA LYS A 393 6.92 28.18 8.16
C LYS A 393 8.20 27.70 8.83
N SER A 394 8.47 26.40 8.75
CA SER A 394 9.74 25.81 9.18
C SER A 394 10.68 25.68 7.98
N GLU A 395 11.97 25.92 8.19
CA GLU A 395 13.02 25.88 7.15
C GLU A 395 13.63 24.47 6.96
N ILE A 396 12.92 23.42 7.36
CA ILE A 396 13.30 22.03 7.07
C ILE A 396 13.15 21.78 5.56
N ASP A 397 13.94 20.89 4.96
CA ASP A 397 13.84 20.52 3.54
C ASP A 397 13.18 19.14 3.37
N PRO A 398 12.00 19.01 2.73
CA PRO A 398 11.19 20.08 2.12
C PRO A 398 10.45 20.96 3.15
N PRO A 399 10.16 22.24 2.82
CA PRO A 399 9.58 23.20 3.76
C PRO A 399 8.16 22.81 4.18
N ILE A 400 7.90 22.94 5.48
CA ILE A 400 6.59 22.64 6.08
C ILE A 400 5.96 23.87 6.74
N ILE A 401 4.64 23.97 6.67
CA ILE A 401 3.85 24.90 7.47
C ILE A 401 3.26 24.16 8.66
N ARG A 402 3.42 24.71 9.86
CA ARG A 402 2.78 24.21 11.09
C ARG A 402 1.83 25.27 11.63
N CYS A 403 0.58 24.92 11.84
CA CYS A 403 -0.42 25.79 12.43
C CYS A 403 -0.92 25.25 13.77
N THR A 404 -1.02 26.12 14.76
CA THR A 404 -1.70 25.87 16.03
C THR A 404 -3.08 26.52 15.96
N ILE A 405 -4.12 25.71 15.75
CA ILE A 405 -5.50 26.18 15.51
C ILE A 405 -6.27 26.36 16.82
N GLY A 406 -6.04 25.49 17.81
CA GLY A 406 -6.74 25.53 19.10
C GLY A 406 -8.01 24.68 19.09
N GLU A 407 -9.07 25.11 19.78
CA GLU A 407 -10.33 24.36 19.83
C GLU A 407 -11.20 24.61 18.57
N ILE A 408 -11.80 23.56 18.00
CA ILE A 408 -12.83 23.65 16.96
C ILE A 408 -14.12 22.99 17.50
N LYS A 409 -15.18 23.79 17.65
CA LYS A 409 -16.45 23.27 18.16
C LYS A 409 -17.15 22.41 17.11
N LYS A 410 -18.11 21.60 17.56
CA LYS A 410 -18.96 20.80 16.69
C LYS A 410 -19.60 21.66 15.59
N GLY A 411 -19.38 21.27 14.34
CA GLY A 411 -19.91 21.89 13.13
C GLY A 411 -19.19 23.15 12.67
N GLU A 412 -18.12 23.57 13.36
CA GLU A 412 -17.30 24.72 12.95
C GLU A 412 -16.15 24.31 12.02
N GLN A 413 -15.61 25.29 11.30
CA GLN A 413 -14.46 25.09 10.42
C GLN A 413 -13.44 26.23 10.52
N VAL A 414 -12.18 25.91 10.25
CA VAL A 414 -11.06 26.84 10.17
C VAL A 414 -10.41 26.75 8.80
N ASN A 415 -10.16 27.91 8.18
CA ASN A 415 -9.61 27.99 6.83
C ASN A 415 -8.16 28.52 6.87
N ILE A 416 -7.26 27.81 6.20
CA ILE A 416 -5.85 28.16 6.02
C ILE A 416 -5.60 28.43 4.54
N ARG A 417 -5.01 29.58 4.22
CA ARG A 417 -4.67 29.99 2.85
C ARG A 417 -3.17 30.11 2.69
N ILE A 418 -2.58 29.30 1.83
CA ILE A 418 -1.15 29.27 1.54
C ILE A 418 -0.94 29.75 0.10
N SER A 419 -0.24 30.88 -0.05
CA SER A 419 0.12 31.43 -1.36
C SER A 419 1.52 30.98 -1.78
N MET A 420 1.63 30.48 -3.00
CA MET A 420 2.86 29.97 -3.60
C MET A 420 3.03 30.48 -5.04
N GLU A 421 4.25 30.45 -5.54
CA GLU A 421 4.57 30.84 -6.91
C GLU A 421 5.43 29.77 -7.61
N PRO A 422 4.88 29.06 -8.61
CA PRO A 422 5.62 28.01 -9.29
C PRO A 422 6.82 28.53 -10.08
N GLN A 423 7.95 27.82 -10.00
CA GLN A 423 9.22 28.26 -10.60
C GLN A 423 9.57 27.60 -11.93
N GLN A 424 8.97 26.45 -12.22
CA GLN A 424 9.22 25.67 -13.43
C GLN A 424 7.90 25.28 -14.07
N ALA A 425 7.90 25.05 -15.38
CA ALA A 425 6.72 24.62 -16.11
C ALA A 425 6.78 23.11 -16.42
N GLU A 426 5.63 22.46 -16.70
CA GLU A 426 5.53 20.98 -16.88
C GLU A 426 5.87 20.14 -15.63
N ILE A 427 5.81 20.73 -14.44
CA ILE A 427 5.98 20.00 -13.17
C ILE A 427 4.62 19.61 -12.59
N LYS A 428 4.60 18.45 -11.91
CA LYS A 428 3.51 18.08 -11.01
C LYS A 428 3.81 18.65 -9.62
N LEU A 429 2.95 19.54 -9.14
CA LEU A 429 2.97 20.02 -7.76
C LEU A 429 2.02 19.15 -6.95
N ARG A 430 2.52 18.60 -5.85
CA ARG A 430 1.74 17.84 -4.87
C ARG A 430 1.86 18.54 -3.53
N ASN A 431 0.72 19.00 -3.01
CA ASN A 431 0.63 19.57 -1.66
C ASN A 431 -0.17 18.61 -0.79
N ILE A 432 0.25 18.40 0.45
CA ILE A 432 -0.44 17.52 1.40
C ILE A 432 -0.51 18.23 2.74
N ALA A 433 -1.68 18.22 3.38
CA ALA A 433 -1.88 18.72 4.74
C ALA A 433 -2.54 17.65 5.61
N ARG A 434 -2.21 17.67 6.90
CA ARG A 434 -2.79 16.80 7.93
C ARG A 434 -3.15 17.59 9.16
N ALA A 435 -4.31 17.33 9.75
CA ALA A 435 -4.65 17.79 11.10
C ALA A 435 -4.67 16.66 12.12
N LYS A 436 -4.57 17.06 13.40
CA LYS A 436 -4.77 16.20 14.57
C LYS A 436 -5.42 17.00 15.70
N ALA A 437 -6.11 16.31 16.60
CA ALA A 437 -6.65 16.80 17.87
C ALA A 437 -6.29 15.83 18.99
N ASP A 438 -6.63 16.18 20.24
CA ASP A 438 -6.41 15.31 21.39
C ASP A 438 -7.51 14.23 21.53
N GLU A 439 -8.74 14.50 21.08
CA GLU A 439 -9.85 13.55 21.09
C GLU A 439 -9.70 12.45 20.03
N ARG A 440 -10.32 11.30 20.30
CA ARG A 440 -10.35 10.19 19.35
C ARG A 440 -11.22 10.57 18.16
N ASP A 441 -10.65 10.41 16.96
CA ASP A 441 -11.33 10.61 15.70
C ASP A 441 -11.87 9.28 15.17
N PRO A 442 -13.19 9.13 14.95
CA PRO A 442 -13.76 7.93 14.35
C PRO A 442 -13.25 7.67 12.91
N ASN A 443 -12.76 8.70 12.23
CA ASN A 443 -12.34 8.66 10.84
C ASN A 443 -11.00 9.38 10.63
N TYR A 444 -9.86 8.83 11.06
CA TYR A 444 -8.56 9.48 10.79
C TYR A 444 -8.20 9.67 9.31
N SER A 445 -8.94 9.06 8.37
CA SER A 445 -8.61 9.09 6.94
C SER A 445 -8.92 10.43 6.28
N ASN A 446 -9.96 11.13 6.73
CA ASN A 446 -10.34 12.46 6.22
C ASN A 446 -9.54 13.59 6.90
N ASN A 447 -8.69 13.28 7.88
CA ASN A 447 -7.78 14.24 8.52
C ASN A 447 -6.57 14.62 7.66
N THR A 448 -6.47 14.07 6.45
CA THR A 448 -5.43 14.40 5.49
C THR A 448 -6.08 14.79 4.16
N ALA A 449 -5.70 15.95 3.62
CA ALA A 449 -6.09 16.38 2.28
C ALA A 449 -4.86 16.63 1.43
N GLY A 450 -4.95 16.32 0.14
CA GLY A 450 -3.90 16.63 -0.82
C GLY A 450 -4.46 17.15 -2.13
N ALA A 451 -3.68 17.99 -2.79
CA ALA A 451 -3.99 18.51 -4.11
C ALA A 451 -2.81 18.23 -5.05
N ASP A 452 -3.08 17.50 -6.13
CA ASP A 452 -2.16 17.26 -7.23
C ASP A 452 -2.51 18.20 -8.38
N GLN A 453 -1.56 19.02 -8.82
CA GLN A 453 -1.75 19.93 -9.94
C GLN A 453 -0.61 19.84 -10.94
N THR A 454 -0.93 19.91 -12.24
CA THR A 454 0.08 19.89 -13.31
C THR A 454 0.17 21.27 -13.96
N ILE A 455 1.37 21.83 -14.02
CA ILE A 455 1.60 23.12 -14.68
C ILE A 455 1.59 22.88 -16.18
N THR A 456 0.51 23.29 -16.84
CA THR A 456 0.35 23.10 -18.27
C THR A 456 1.05 24.24 -19.01
N ILE A 457 2.01 23.91 -19.86
CA ILE A 457 2.51 24.88 -20.83
C ILE A 457 1.58 24.82 -22.03
N ASP A 458 1.01 25.96 -22.38
CA ASP A 458 0.28 26.12 -23.63
C ASP A 458 1.30 26.16 -24.79
N ARG A 459 1.97 25.02 -25.09
CA ARG A 459 2.96 24.90 -26.17
C ARG A 459 2.25 24.72 -27.49
N CYS A 460 1.86 25.84 -28.09
CA CYS A 460 1.31 25.93 -29.44
C CYS A 460 2.34 25.46 -30.50
N PHE A 461 2.35 24.17 -30.83
CA PHE A 461 3.12 23.58 -31.94
C PHE A 461 2.16 23.14 -33.05
N ILE A 462 1.72 24.03 -33.96
CA ILE A 462 0.83 23.79 -35.15
C ILE A 462 -0.49 23.01 -34.87
N ALA A 463 -0.65 22.46 -33.68
CA ALA A 463 -1.63 21.48 -33.32
C ALA A 463 -2.99 22.13 -33.29
N THR A 464 -3.08 23.39 -32.87
CA THR A 464 -4.33 24.14 -32.80
C THR A 464 -4.98 24.32 -34.18
N ALA A 465 -4.20 24.45 -35.26
CA ALA A 465 -4.75 24.54 -36.62
C ALA A 465 -5.01 23.17 -37.27
N ALA A 466 -4.29 22.12 -36.87
CA ALA A 466 -4.38 20.77 -37.43
C ALA A 466 -5.31 19.82 -36.65
N TYR A 467 -5.67 20.15 -35.40
CA TYR A 467 -6.59 19.37 -34.56
C TYR A 467 -7.95 19.23 -35.24
N GLY A 468 -8.44 17.99 -35.38
CA GLY A 468 -9.69 17.69 -36.10
C GLY A 468 -9.61 17.71 -37.64
N SER A 469 -8.42 17.87 -38.23
CA SER A 469 -8.23 17.82 -39.69
C SER A 469 -7.57 16.51 -40.15
N PHE A 470 -7.55 16.23 -41.46
CA PHE A 470 -6.85 15.08 -42.05
C PHE A 470 -5.33 15.06 -41.75
N LEU A 471 -4.75 16.20 -41.33
CA LEU A 471 -3.34 16.33 -40.95
C LEU A 471 -3.07 15.99 -39.48
N HIS A 472 -4.12 15.77 -38.66
CA HIS A 472 -3.99 15.47 -37.23
C HIS A 472 -3.04 14.31 -36.92
N PRO A 473 -3.07 13.17 -37.64
CA PRO A 473 -2.16 12.04 -37.39
C PRO A 473 -0.70 12.35 -37.72
N HIS A 474 -0.42 13.39 -38.51
CA HIS A 474 0.90 13.73 -39.01
C HIS A 474 1.64 14.75 -38.14
N VAL A 475 0.96 15.33 -37.14
CA VAL A 475 1.56 16.26 -36.18
C VAL A 475 2.62 15.54 -35.31
N SER A 476 2.40 14.26 -34.99
CA SER A 476 3.37 13.41 -34.29
C SER A 476 4.64 13.20 -35.11
N SER A 477 4.52 12.96 -36.43
CA SER A 477 5.67 12.80 -37.33
C SER A 477 6.50 14.08 -37.47
N LEU A 478 5.87 15.26 -37.44
CA LEU A 478 6.60 16.54 -37.45
C LEU A 478 7.34 16.80 -36.13
N ARG A 479 6.78 16.36 -34.99
CA ARG A 479 7.47 16.39 -33.68
C ARG A 479 8.69 15.49 -33.70
N GLN A 480 8.54 14.27 -34.21
CA GLN A 480 9.65 13.34 -34.35
C GLN A 480 10.75 13.89 -35.27
N PHE A 481 10.38 14.51 -36.40
CA PHE A 481 11.35 15.16 -37.29
C PHE A 481 12.10 16.31 -36.60
N ARG A 482 11.40 17.13 -35.82
CA ARG A 482 12.02 18.18 -35.00
C ARG A 482 13.03 17.58 -34.03
N ASP A 483 12.63 16.54 -33.30
CA ASP A 483 13.42 15.97 -32.21
C ASP A 483 14.65 15.23 -32.72
N GLU A 484 14.51 14.46 -33.80
CA GLU A 484 15.60 13.66 -34.37
C GLU A 484 16.53 14.50 -35.27
N TYR A 485 16.00 15.44 -36.06
CA TYR A 485 16.76 16.11 -37.12
C TYR A 485 16.99 17.61 -36.93
N LEU A 486 16.06 18.35 -36.30
CA LEU A 486 16.24 19.80 -36.11
C LEU A 486 16.99 20.11 -34.81
N LEU A 487 16.68 19.42 -33.71
CA LEU A 487 17.34 19.69 -32.43
C LEU A 487 18.77 19.13 -32.35
N SER A 488 19.15 18.21 -33.24
CA SER A 488 20.47 17.60 -33.29
C SER A 488 21.57 18.54 -33.80
N ASN A 489 21.23 19.69 -34.41
CA ASN A 489 22.19 20.67 -34.90
C ASN A 489 21.86 22.11 -34.48
N ALA A 490 22.89 22.97 -34.38
CA ALA A 490 22.74 24.34 -33.89
C ALA A 490 21.84 25.23 -34.78
N PRO A 491 21.91 25.15 -36.13
CA PRO A 491 20.99 25.89 -37.00
C PRO A 491 19.53 25.47 -36.81
N GLY A 492 19.27 24.17 -36.63
CA GLY A 492 17.94 23.65 -36.40
C GLY A 492 17.38 24.05 -35.03
N ARG A 493 18.21 24.11 -33.97
CA ARG A 493 17.80 24.68 -32.67
C ARG A 493 17.41 26.15 -32.79
N LEU A 494 18.22 26.97 -33.48
CA LEU A 494 17.89 28.38 -33.73
C LEU A 494 16.57 28.54 -34.49
N PHE A 495 16.33 27.70 -35.50
CA PHE A 495 15.07 27.70 -36.25
C PHE A 495 13.88 27.36 -35.34
N VAL A 496 14.01 26.33 -34.50
CA VAL A 496 12.97 25.92 -33.54
C VAL A 496 12.69 27.02 -32.53
N ASP A 497 13.73 27.70 -32.02
CA ASP A 497 13.61 28.80 -31.06
C ASP A 497 12.89 30.01 -31.67
N LEU A 498 13.30 30.44 -32.87
CA LEU A 498 12.62 31.50 -33.62
C LEU A 498 11.15 31.13 -33.89
N TYR A 499 10.90 29.89 -34.28
CA TYR A 499 9.56 29.40 -34.52
C TYR A 499 8.69 29.49 -33.26
N TYR A 500 9.19 29.10 -32.08
CA TYR A 500 8.45 29.22 -30.82
C TYR A 500 8.24 30.66 -30.36
N GLN A 501 9.15 31.57 -30.70
CA GLN A 501 9.03 32.98 -30.35
C GLN A 501 7.90 33.68 -31.14
N TYR A 502 7.74 33.35 -32.42
CA TYR A 502 6.84 34.09 -33.32
C TYR A 502 5.54 33.35 -33.68
N SER A 503 5.50 32.02 -33.60
CA SER A 503 4.32 31.24 -34.01
C SER A 503 3.11 31.32 -33.07
N PRO A 504 3.23 31.42 -31.72
CA PRO A 504 2.05 31.43 -30.85
C PRO A 504 1.06 32.59 -31.12
N PRO A 505 1.48 33.87 -31.23
CA PRO A 505 0.55 34.96 -31.52
C PRO A 505 -0.07 34.85 -32.92
N LEU A 506 0.68 34.32 -33.90
CA LEU A 506 0.18 34.10 -35.25
C LEU A 506 -0.85 32.95 -35.31
N ALA A 507 -0.59 31.85 -34.59
CA ALA A 507 -1.47 30.69 -34.54
C ALA A 507 -2.79 31.02 -33.83
N GLN A 508 -2.75 31.82 -32.76
CA GLN A 508 -3.95 32.29 -32.07
C GLN A 508 -4.79 33.21 -32.97
N TYR A 509 -4.14 34.06 -33.77
CA TYR A 509 -4.83 34.87 -34.78
C TYR A 509 -5.49 34.02 -35.87
N ILE A 510 -4.78 33.01 -36.41
CA ILE A 510 -5.30 32.12 -37.47
C ILE A 510 -6.44 31.23 -36.93
N ALA A 511 -6.36 30.74 -35.70
CA ALA A 511 -7.38 29.88 -35.09
C ALA A 511 -8.75 30.56 -34.99
N ASN A 512 -8.77 31.89 -34.81
CA ASN A 512 -10.01 32.68 -34.76
C ASN A 512 -10.58 33.01 -36.15
N HIS A 513 -9.96 32.55 -37.25
CA HIS A 513 -10.37 32.84 -38.63
C HIS A 513 -10.41 31.55 -39.47
N GLU A 514 -11.60 30.97 -39.68
CA GLU A 514 -11.77 29.69 -40.40
C GLU A 514 -11.17 29.69 -41.82
N GLY A 515 -11.31 30.79 -42.56
CA GLY A 515 -10.77 30.91 -43.92
C GLY A 515 -9.24 30.92 -43.96
N LEU A 516 -8.59 31.60 -43.01
CA LEU A 516 -7.13 31.58 -42.87
C LEU A 516 -6.65 30.19 -42.44
N ALA A 517 -7.33 29.56 -41.48
CA ALA A 517 -7.01 28.19 -41.06
C ALA A 517 -7.07 27.20 -42.23
N PHE A 518 -8.08 27.31 -43.10
CA PHE A 518 -8.20 26.49 -44.31
C PHE A 518 -7.04 26.73 -45.30
N LEU A 519 -6.70 27.99 -45.59
CA LEU A 519 -5.58 28.33 -46.47
C LEU A 519 -4.23 27.85 -45.91
N THR A 520 -4.01 28.00 -44.61
CA THR A 520 -2.81 27.52 -43.93
C THR A 520 -2.68 25.99 -44.05
N ARG A 521 -3.79 25.23 -43.93
CA ARG A 521 -3.79 23.77 -44.12
C ARG A 521 -3.38 23.37 -45.53
N ILE A 522 -3.89 24.04 -46.57
CA ILE A 522 -3.52 23.78 -47.96
C ILE A 522 -2.04 24.12 -48.21
N ALA A 523 -1.57 25.25 -47.67
CA ALA A 523 -0.19 25.67 -47.84
C ALA A 523 0.82 24.72 -47.17
N LEU A 524 0.45 24.13 -46.02
CA LEU A 524 1.32 23.23 -45.27
C LEU A 524 1.31 21.79 -45.79
N ALA A 525 0.24 21.32 -46.42
CA ALA A 525 0.12 19.93 -46.85
C ALA A 525 1.29 19.42 -47.75
N PRO A 526 1.80 20.18 -48.74
CA PRO A 526 2.94 19.73 -49.55
C PRO A 526 4.23 19.57 -48.74
N LEU A 527 4.43 20.45 -47.75
CA LEU A 527 5.61 20.43 -46.88
C LEU A 527 5.55 19.23 -45.94
N VAL A 528 4.38 18.93 -45.37
CA VAL A 528 4.16 17.74 -44.54
C VAL A 528 4.38 16.46 -45.35
N TYR A 529 3.86 16.40 -46.58
CA TYR A 529 4.03 15.23 -47.45
C TYR A 529 5.49 15.01 -47.88
N ALA A 530 6.26 16.09 -48.08
CA ALA A 530 7.69 16.00 -48.38
C ALA A 530 8.51 15.40 -47.23
N VAL A 531 8.14 15.70 -45.98
CA VAL A 531 8.77 15.11 -44.79
C VAL A 531 8.38 13.64 -44.62
N LEU A 532 7.12 13.28 -44.87
CA LEU A 532 6.62 11.91 -44.71
C LEU A 532 7.11 10.95 -45.80
N TYR A 533 7.25 11.43 -47.04
CA TYR A 533 7.58 10.60 -48.21
C TYR A 533 8.71 11.20 -49.06
N PRO A 534 9.93 11.31 -48.51
CA PRO A 534 11.03 12.02 -49.16
C PRO A 534 11.40 11.44 -50.53
N LEU A 535 11.38 10.11 -50.69
CA LEU A 535 11.70 9.45 -51.96
C LEU A 535 10.64 9.71 -53.05
N TRP A 536 9.35 9.65 -52.70
CA TRP A 536 8.25 9.91 -53.63
C TRP A 536 8.18 11.38 -54.03
N PHE A 537 8.47 12.29 -53.10
CA PHE A 537 8.56 13.71 -53.38
C PHE A 537 9.69 14.04 -54.37
N CYS A 538 10.88 13.45 -54.20
CA CYS A 538 11.99 13.58 -55.15
C CYS A 538 11.65 13.06 -56.55
N LEU A 539 10.97 11.90 -56.63
CA LEU A 539 10.48 11.33 -57.89
C LEU A 539 9.48 12.25 -58.60
N GLY A 540 8.56 12.86 -57.85
CA GLY A 540 7.59 13.83 -58.37
C GLY A 540 8.24 15.11 -58.92
N LEU A 541 9.26 15.63 -58.23
CA LEU A 541 10.04 16.79 -58.67
C LEU A 541 10.78 16.52 -59.99
N LEU A 542 11.39 15.34 -60.11
CA LEU A 542 12.08 14.94 -61.35
C LEU A 542 11.11 14.84 -62.54
N LEU A 543 9.90 14.31 -62.32
CA LEU A 543 8.86 14.24 -63.35
C LEU A 543 8.35 15.64 -63.76
N LEU A 544 8.21 16.57 -62.82
CA LEU A 544 7.81 17.95 -63.10
C LEU A 544 8.89 18.71 -63.90
N ILE A 545 10.17 18.55 -63.53
CA ILE A 545 11.29 19.14 -64.27
C ILE A 545 11.36 18.55 -65.68
N GLY A 546 11.19 17.23 -65.83
CA GLY A 546 11.12 16.55 -67.11
C GLY A 546 9.97 17.06 -67.99
N PHE A 547 8.78 17.24 -67.41
CA PHE A 547 7.61 17.77 -68.12
C PHE A 547 7.77 19.24 -68.53
N TYR A 548 8.39 20.06 -67.68
CA TYR A 548 8.67 21.46 -67.99
C TYR A 548 9.74 21.59 -69.08
N GLY A 549 10.80 20.79 -69.01
CA GLY A 549 11.81 20.66 -70.06
C GLY A 549 11.20 20.23 -71.40
N TYR A 550 10.32 19.23 -71.39
CA TYR A 550 9.59 18.78 -72.57
C TYR A 550 8.69 19.87 -73.18
N ARG A 551 7.94 20.63 -72.36
CA ARG A 551 7.13 21.75 -72.82
C ARG A 551 7.96 22.90 -73.38
N HIS A 552 9.11 23.20 -72.77
CA HIS A 552 10.03 24.23 -73.25
C HIS A 552 10.61 23.86 -74.63
N GLN A 553 11.02 22.60 -74.81
CA GLN A 553 11.49 22.07 -76.10
C GLN A 553 10.41 22.15 -77.20
N ARG A 554 9.15 21.79 -76.88
CA ARG A 554 8.02 21.91 -77.82
C ARG A 554 7.70 23.35 -78.22
N ARG A 555 7.84 24.32 -77.30
CA ARG A 555 7.68 25.75 -77.61
C ARG A 555 8.85 26.28 -78.47
N GLY A 556 10.07 25.81 -78.24
CA GLY A 556 11.23 26.11 -79.10
C GLY A 556 11.07 25.60 -80.54
N GLN A 557 10.58 24.36 -80.71
CA GLN A 557 10.33 23.80 -82.06
C GLN A 557 9.20 24.52 -82.82
N LYS A 558 8.16 24.99 -82.13
CA LYS A 558 7.10 25.81 -82.76
C LYS A 558 7.61 27.20 -83.15
N ARG A 559 8.49 27.81 -82.35
CA ARG A 559 9.10 29.12 -82.66
C ARG A 559 10.07 29.04 -83.84
N ASN A 560 10.84 27.95 -83.96
CA ASN A 560 11.74 27.74 -85.11
C ASN A 560 10.99 27.45 -86.42
N ARG A 561 9.80 26.83 -86.37
CA ARG A 561 8.93 26.65 -87.56
C ARG A 561 8.27 27.95 -88.05
N LEU A 562 8.05 28.92 -87.17
CA LEU A 562 7.51 30.23 -87.51
C LEU A 562 8.57 31.18 -88.10
N ILE A 563 9.85 31.03 -87.70
CA ILE A 563 10.97 31.81 -88.23
C ILE A 563 11.43 31.27 -89.60
N SER A 564 11.14 30.02 -89.97
CA SER A 564 11.43 29.47 -91.30
C SER A 564 10.30 29.71 -92.33
N GLN A 565 9.24 30.43 -91.96
CA GLN A 565 8.10 30.79 -92.82
C GLN A 565 7.94 32.31 -93.03
N LEU A 566 8.82 33.11 -92.43
CA LEU A 566 9.08 34.52 -92.74
C LEU A 566 10.42 34.59 -93.47
#